data_AF-A0A7W4A6D5-F1
#
_entry.id   AF-A0A7W4A6D5-F1
#
_cell.length_a   1.000
_cell.length_b   1.000
_cell.length_c   1.000
_cell.angle_alpha   90.00
_cell.angle_beta   90.00
_cell.angle_gamma   90.00
#
_symmetry.space_group_name_H-M   'P 1'
#
loop_
_entity.id
_entity.type
_entity.pdbx_description
1 polymer ?
#
loop_
_entity_poly.entity_id
_entity_poly.type
_entity_poly.pdbx_seq_one_letter_code
_entity_poly.pdbx_strand_id
1 'polypeptide(L)'
;MLEQYAETAYRGKQDAKFRDEIATDERDSMYCRYQSKQAIFPRGDVFGHCFDNSQRLEYKLNISGAANQHRSILTQNESQLELPLASNPVSFIDTLTFAWGVFHISILFLLIAFPITSFFLGDIAEAFDSYTVLLSVWFFSKILNWVIWPYFRSNFKLAVIFDRKTGVVKIPKSDAKSFAYLSFEEFNAHYKATHNPKSGFPHRGLTLLHYKEEQRYDVAYNNEIACSFQHWELLQNFMDVTQPLADIPQFEYYREFDKTTAEFDKANGRPKYFWYRVDKSFLKEMSKADDELRKEFNDEEQLDNLLMGKPIKKLTPPEIFKLPWKYADNIKPESEIKFGKTLWQKLTSFLMVDL
;
A
#
# COMPACT_ATOMS: atom_id res chain seq x y z
N MET A 1 22.52 15.59 -2.61
CA MET A 1 22.98 14.42 -3.39
C MET A 1 22.12 13.24 -2.99
N LEU A 2 21.74 12.37 -3.94
CA LEU A 2 20.96 11.17 -3.63
C LEU A 2 21.83 10.18 -2.84
N GLU A 3 21.24 9.54 -1.85
CA GLU A 3 21.93 8.55 -1.02
C GLU A 3 22.35 7.32 -1.84
N GLN A 4 23.47 6.72 -1.48
CA GLN A 4 23.94 5.47 -2.11
C GLN A 4 23.22 4.26 -1.51
N TYR A 5 23.09 3.22 -2.32
CA TYR A 5 22.57 1.93 -1.86
C TYR A 5 23.59 1.22 -0.98
N ALA A 6 23.11 0.50 0.04
CA ALA A 6 23.95 -0.39 0.83
C ALA A 6 24.47 -1.56 -0.03
N GLU A 7 25.56 -2.18 0.40
CA GLU A 7 26.07 -3.38 -0.26
C GLU A 7 25.07 -4.55 -0.18
N THR A 8 24.28 -4.59 0.89
CA THR A 8 23.20 -5.56 1.13
C THR A 8 21.93 -5.29 0.34
N ALA A 9 21.85 -4.19 -0.42
CA ALA A 9 20.68 -3.88 -1.23
C ALA A 9 20.41 -5.00 -2.25
N TYR A 10 19.13 -5.32 -2.45
CA TYR A 10 18.75 -6.40 -3.35
C TYR A 10 19.03 -6.04 -4.82
N ARG A 11 19.68 -6.93 -5.55
CA ARG A 11 20.15 -6.71 -6.93
C ARG A 11 19.52 -7.66 -7.95
N GLY A 12 18.26 -8.04 -7.71
CA GLY A 12 17.48 -8.89 -8.63
C GLY A 12 17.87 -10.37 -8.62
N LYS A 13 18.78 -10.80 -7.74
CA LYS A 13 19.25 -12.18 -7.64
C LYS A 13 19.02 -12.72 -6.23
N GLN A 14 18.57 -13.96 -6.15
CA GLN A 14 18.38 -14.70 -4.90
C GLN A 14 19.33 -15.90 -4.92
N ASP A 15 20.05 -16.12 -3.82
CA ASP A 15 20.83 -17.34 -3.61
C ASP A 15 19.90 -18.57 -3.64
N ALA A 16 20.30 -19.62 -4.35
CA ALA A 16 19.53 -20.86 -4.50
C ALA A 16 19.18 -21.48 -3.15
N LYS A 17 20.04 -21.34 -2.13
CA LYS A 17 19.79 -21.87 -0.78
C LYS A 17 18.46 -21.40 -0.19
N PHE A 18 18.05 -20.16 -0.45
CA PHE A 18 16.81 -19.61 0.10
C PHE A 18 15.57 -20.22 -0.54
N ARG A 19 15.70 -20.84 -1.72
CA ARG A 19 14.65 -21.62 -2.36
C ARG A 19 14.71 -23.10 -2.04
N ASP A 20 15.91 -23.64 -1.90
CA ASP A 20 16.13 -25.08 -1.77
C ASP A 20 16.04 -25.55 -0.31
N GLU A 21 16.41 -24.70 0.65
CA GLU A 21 16.47 -25.02 2.08
C GLU A 21 15.30 -24.40 2.88
N ILE A 22 14.11 -24.36 2.27
CA ILE A 22 12.91 -23.86 2.97
C ILE A 22 12.59 -24.79 4.14
N ALA A 23 12.63 -24.27 5.36
CA ALA A 23 12.19 -24.99 6.55
C ALA A 23 10.69 -25.28 6.40
N THR A 24 10.31 -26.56 6.36
CA THR A 24 8.91 -26.98 6.22
C THR A 24 8.33 -27.47 7.53
N ASP A 25 8.90 -28.53 8.11
CA ASP A 25 8.38 -29.17 9.31
C ASP A 25 9.01 -28.66 10.61
N GLU A 26 10.13 -27.96 10.54
CA GLU A 26 10.93 -27.51 11.69
C GLU A 26 10.41 -26.22 12.37
N ARG A 27 9.33 -25.63 11.83
CA ARG A 27 8.77 -24.36 12.36
C ARG A 27 7.82 -24.65 13.52
N ASP A 28 7.69 -23.74 14.48
CA ASP A 28 6.78 -23.89 15.62
C ASP A 28 5.31 -23.63 15.23
N SER A 29 5.08 -22.65 14.36
CA SER A 29 3.80 -22.22 13.86
C SER A 29 3.24 -23.20 12.83
N MET A 30 2.11 -23.82 13.17
CA MET A 30 1.37 -24.70 12.25
C MET A 30 1.00 -24.00 10.94
N TYR A 31 0.64 -22.71 11.01
CA TYR A 31 0.35 -21.91 9.82
C TYR A 31 1.58 -21.79 8.93
N CYS A 32 2.74 -21.43 9.49
CA CYS A 32 3.96 -21.30 8.70
C CYS A 32 4.41 -22.65 8.12
N ARG A 33 4.28 -23.76 8.87
CA ARG A 33 4.55 -25.12 8.34
C ARG A 33 3.65 -25.48 7.16
N TYR A 34 2.36 -25.16 7.23
CA TYR A 34 1.43 -25.40 6.13
C TYR A 34 1.76 -24.52 4.92
N GLN A 35 2.03 -23.23 5.17
CA GLN A 35 2.27 -22.24 4.13
C GLN A 35 3.59 -22.49 3.39
N SER A 36 4.65 -22.94 4.07
CA SER A 36 5.93 -23.29 3.46
C SER A 36 5.86 -24.45 2.46
N LYS A 37 4.78 -25.25 2.51
CA LYS A 37 4.54 -26.37 1.58
C LYS A 37 3.72 -25.96 0.35
N GLN A 38 3.22 -24.73 0.30
CA GLN A 38 2.43 -24.25 -0.84
C GLN A 38 3.33 -23.90 -2.02
N ALA A 39 2.76 -23.95 -3.23
CA ALA A 39 3.43 -23.57 -4.47
C ALA A 39 4.08 -22.18 -4.36
N ILE A 40 5.26 -22.00 -4.98
CA ILE A 40 6.04 -20.77 -4.87
C ILE A 40 5.96 -20.00 -6.18
N PHE A 41 5.64 -18.71 -6.10
CA PHE A 41 5.69 -17.84 -7.28
C PHE A 41 7.14 -17.74 -7.81
N PRO A 42 7.35 -17.81 -9.14
CA PRO A 42 8.66 -17.61 -9.73
C PRO A 42 9.16 -16.17 -9.46
N ARG A 43 10.48 -16.01 -9.35
CA ARG A 43 11.11 -14.67 -9.39
C ARG A 43 11.31 -14.26 -10.86
N GLY A 44 11.35 -12.95 -11.09
CA GLY A 44 11.48 -12.32 -12.39
C GLY A 44 10.13 -11.98 -13.04
N ASP A 45 10.23 -11.48 -14.26
CA ASP A 45 9.11 -10.95 -15.03
C ASP A 45 8.28 -12.08 -15.65
N VAL A 46 7.04 -12.19 -15.19
CA VAL A 46 5.99 -13.08 -15.71
C VAL A 46 4.96 -12.25 -16.48
N PHE A 47 4.34 -11.26 -15.85
CA PHE A 47 3.54 -10.23 -16.50
C PHE A 47 4.44 -9.17 -17.15
N GLY A 48 5.56 -8.85 -16.50
CA GLY A 48 6.50 -7.82 -16.93
C GLY A 48 6.05 -6.39 -16.61
N HIS A 49 5.03 -6.24 -15.77
CA HIS A 49 4.59 -4.97 -15.21
C HIS A 49 3.81 -5.20 -13.91
N CYS A 50 3.82 -4.20 -13.03
CA CYS A 50 3.09 -4.23 -11.76
C CYS A 50 2.05 -3.11 -11.64
N PHE A 51 1.54 -2.63 -12.77
CA PHE A 51 0.43 -1.68 -12.78
C PHE A 51 -0.85 -2.36 -12.29
N ASP A 52 -1.57 -1.70 -11.39
CA ASP A 52 -2.90 -2.12 -10.95
C ASP A 52 -3.80 -0.90 -10.70
N ASN A 53 -5.09 -1.06 -11.01
CA ASN A 53 -6.06 0.03 -10.89
C ASN A 53 -6.25 0.55 -9.46
N SER A 54 -6.01 -0.27 -8.43
CA SER A 54 -6.14 0.15 -7.03
C SER A 54 -5.07 1.15 -6.59
N GLN A 55 -3.91 1.16 -7.26
CA GLN A 55 -2.81 2.12 -7.02
C GLN A 55 -3.24 3.56 -7.24
N ARG A 56 -4.36 3.77 -7.94
CA ARG A 56 -4.99 5.07 -8.11
C ARG A 56 -5.47 5.69 -6.78
N LEU A 57 -5.62 4.92 -5.72
CA LEU A 57 -5.96 5.49 -4.42
C LEU A 57 -4.77 6.24 -3.80
N GLU A 58 -3.55 5.73 -4.01
CA GLU A 58 -2.34 6.28 -3.42
C GLU A 58 -1.99 7.67 -3.97
N TYR A 59 -2.17 7.90 -5.27
CA TYR A 59 -1.93 9.23 -5.86
C TYR A 59 -2.81 10.31 -5.20
N LYS A 60 -4.07 9.99 -4.86
CA LYS A 60 -4.98 10.96 -4.23
C LYS A 60 -4.54 11.33 -2.83
N LEU A 61 -4.02 10.36 -2.08
CA LEU A 61 -3.49 10.58 -0.73
C LEU A 61 -2.22 11.43 -0.76
N ASN A 62 -1.37 11.25 -1.77
CA ASN A 62 -0.18 12.07 -2.00
C ASN A 62 -0.55 13.53 -2.30
N ILE A 63 -1.50 13.75 -3.23
CA ILE A 63 -1.95 15.10 -3.59
C ILE A 63 -2.63 15.80 -2.41
N SER A 64 -3.44 15.10 -1.60
CA SER A 64 -4.14 15.71 -0.47
C SER A 64 -3.24 16.02 0.74
N GLY A 65 -2.00 15.52 0.75
CA GLY A 65 -1.08 15.59 1.89
C GLY A 65 -1.40 14.58 2.99
N ALA A 66 -2.49 13.79 2.87
CA ALA A 66 -2.85 12.74 3.82
C ALA A 66 -1.78 11.65 3.90
N ALA A 67 -1.13 11.32 2.77
CA ALA A 67 -0.03 10.36 2.75
C ALA A 67 1.15 10.80 3.62
N ASN A 68 1.44 12.10 3.73
CA ASN A 68 2.53 12.60 4.59
C ASN A 68 2.18 12.44 6.07
N GLN A 69 0.92 12.59 6.45
CA GLN A 69 0.48 12.29 7.81
C GLN A 69 0.65 10.79 8.12
N HIS A 70 0.20 9.90 7.22
CA HIS A 70 0.39 8.46 7.38
C HIS A 70 1.88 8.09 7.48
N ARG A 71 2.71 8.63 6.59
CA ARG A 71 4.16 8.46 6.62
C ARG A 71 4.76 8.99 7.92
N SER A 72 4.43 10.20 8.37
CA SER A 72 4.98 10.76 9.63
C SER A 72 4.65 9.97 10.91
N ILE A 73 3.56 9.19 10.90
CA ILE A 73 3.13 8.38 12.06
C ILE A 73 3.81 7.01 12.06
N LEU A 74 4.15 6.46 10.88
CA LEU A 74 4.57 5.07 10.73
C LEU A 74 6.01 4.91 10.16
N THR A 75 6.54 5.92 9.46
CA THR A 75 7.86 5.93 8.80
C THR A 75 8.66 7.22 9.05
N GLN A 76 9.99 7.10 8.86
CA GLN A 76 10.96 8.20 9.03
C GLN A 76 11.71 8.57 7.72
N ASN A 77 11.54 7.83 6.60
CA ASN A 77 12.39 7.96 5.40
C ASN A 77 11.61 7.84 4.07
N GLU A 78 12.03 8.60 3.06
CA GLU A 78 11.45 8.74 1.72
C GLU A 78 11.65 7.53 0.79
N SER A 79 12.44 6.53 1.18
CA SER A 79 12.75 5.34 0.36
C SER A 79 12.13 4.03 0.84
N GLN A 80 11.10 4.11 1.67
CA GLN A 80 10.46 2.95 2.30
C GLN A 80 9.05 2.75 1.75
N LEU A 81 8.77 1.54 1.23
CA LEU A 81 7.43 1.13 0.85
C LEU A 81 6.76 0.47 2.05
N GLU A 82 5.65 1.06 2.48
CA GLU A 82 4.85 0.57 3.59
C GLU A 82 3.62 -0.16 3.07
N LEU A 83 3.43 -1.41 3.49
CA LEU A 83 2.26 -2.21 3.13
C LEU A 83 1.51 -2.66 4.39
N PRO A 84 0.20 -2.38 4.49
CA PRO A 84 -0.58 -2.70 5.69
C PRO A 84 -0.68 -4.22 5.89
N LEU A 85 -0.69 -4.65 7.15
CA LEU A 85 -0.88 -6.05 7.50
C LEU A 85 -2.36 -6.41 7.63
N ALA A 86 -2.73 -7.60 7.18
CA ALA A 86 -3.96 -8.24 7.62
C ALA A 86 -3.73 -8.94 8.98
N SER A 87 -3.64 -8.17 10.06
CA SER A 87 -3.38 -8.68 11.43
C SER A 87 -4.48 -8.31 12.42
N ASN A 88 -4.59 -9.06 13.53
CA ASN A 88 -5.57 -8.77 14.58
C ASN A 88 -5.47 -7.33 15.14
N PRO A 89 -4.26 -6.78 15.41
CA PRO A 89 -4.12 -5.39 15.82
C PRO A 89 -4.64 -4.39 14.76
N VAL A 90 -4.38 -4.64 13.48
CA VAL A 90 -4.90 -3.79 12.38
C VAL A 90 -6.43 -3.86 12.37
N SER A 91 -7.00 -5.07 12.35
CA SER A 91 -8.45 -5.28 12.37
C SER A 91 -9.13 -4.64 13.58
N PHE A 92 -8.51 -4.73 14.76
CA PHE A 92 -9.02 -4.08 15.98
C PHE A 92 -9.03 -2.56 15.84
N ILE A 93 -7.92 -1.97 15.40
CA ILE A 93 -7.80 -0.52 15.21
C ILE A 93 -8.76 -0.03 14.11
N ASP A 94 -8.93 -0.77 13.03
CA ASP A 94 -9.86 -0.43 11.95
C ASP A 94 -11.31 -0.53 12.44
N THR A 95 -11.65 -1.55 13.22
CA THR A 95 -12.98 -1.70 13.85
C THR A 95 -13.26 -0.54 14.80
N LEU A 96 -12.28 -0.15 15.62
CA LEU A 96 -12.39 0.98 16.54
C LEU A 96 -12.55 2.30 15.77
N THR A 97 -11.80 2.48 14.68
CA THR A 97 -11.91 3.66 13.79
C THR A 97 -13.28 3.72 13.12
N PHE A 98 -13.80 2.58 12.66
CA PHE A 98 -15.12 2.50 12.05
C PHE A 98 -16.24 2.79 13.07
N ALA A 99 -16.20 2.15 14.24
CA ALA A 99 -17.16 2.40 15.33
C ALA A 99 -17.16 3.87 15.76
N TRP A 100 -15.97 4.46 15.84
CA TRP A 100 -15.80 5.89 16.08
C TRP A 100 -16.43 6.75 14.99
N GLY A 101 -16.21 6.41 13.71
CA GLY A 101 -16.82 7.10 12.57
C GLY A 101 -18.34 7.06 12.61
N VAL A 102 -18.92 5.89 12.91
CA VAL A 102 -20.38 5.72 13.09
C VAL A 102 -20.88 6.59 14.23
N PHE A 103 -20.23 6.54 15.41
CA PHE A 103 -20.58 7.37 16.55
C PHE A 103 -20.54 8.87 16.20
N HIS A 104 -19.52 9.30 15.46
CA HIS A 104 -19.35 10.69 15.05
C HIS A 104 -20.44 11.15 14.07
N ILE A 105 -20.80 10.32 13.09
CA ILE A 105 -21.90 10.61 12.15
C ILE A 105 -23.23 10.66 12.89
N SER A 106 -23.47 9.75 13.84
CA SER A 106 -24.67 9.75 14.67
C SER A 106 -24.79 11.04 15.50
N ILE A 107 -23.70 11.53 16.09
CA ILE A 107 -23.72 12.82 16.81
C ILE A 107 -24.04 13.98 15.85
N LEU A 108 -23.43 14.02 14.66
CA LEU A 108 -23.71 15.05 13.66
C LEU A 108 -25.17 15.05 13.20
N PHE A 109 -25.76 13.86 13.06
CA PHE A 109 -27.18 13.72 12.76
C PHE A 109 -28.05 14.24 13.92
N LEU A 110 -27.75 13.82 15.15
CA LEU A 110 -28.51 14.25 16.35
C LEU A 110 -28.40 15.74 16.62
N LEU A 111 -27.23 16.35 16.33
CA LEU A 111 -26.98 17.79 16.43
C LEU A 111 -27.97 18.63 15.61
N ILE A 112 -28.52 18.07 14.55
CA ILE A 112 -29.49 18.72 13.68
C ILE A 112 -30.90 18.24 14.03
N ALA A 113 -31.11 16.93 14.10
CA ALA A 113 -32.44 16.34 14.24
C ALA A 113 -33.08 16.72 15.58
N PHE A 114 -32.35 16.62 16.70
CA PHE A 114 -32.92 16.77 18.03
C PHE A 114 -33.34 18.22 18.34
N PRO A 115 -32.52 19.26 18.09
CA PRO A 115 -32.93 20.64 18.30
C PRO A 115 -34.11 21.05 17.41
N ILE A 116 -34.15 20.58 16.16
CA ILE A 116 -35.26 20.84 15.24
C ILE A 116 -36.55 20.22 15.79
N THR A 117 -36.51 18.97 16.23
CA THR A 117 -37.69 18.31 16.80
C THR A 117 -38.20 19.01 18.06
N SER A 118 -37.31 19.36 18.99
CA SER A 118 -37.69 20.05 20.24
C SER A 118 -38.26 21.44 19.95
N PHE A 119 -37.68 22.16 18.99
CA PHE A 119 -38.21 23.45 18.53
C PHE A 119 -39.63 23.31 17.96
N PHE A 120 -39.89 22.32 17.10
CA PHE A 120 -41.23 22.07 16.56
C PHE A 120 -42.25 21.63 17.61
N LEU A 121 -41.79 20.97 18.68
CA LEU A 121 -42.62 20.62 19.84
C LEU A 121 -42.84 21.79 20.81
N GLY A 122 -42.21 22.95 20.56
CA GLY A 122 -42.34 24.16 21.37
C GLY A 122 -41.40 24.21 22.58
N ASP A 123 -40.51 23.23 22.76
CA ASP A 123 -39.55 23.19 23.85
C ASP A 123 -38.21 23.81 23.42
N ILE A 124 -38.16 25.14 23.47
CA ILE A 124 -37.00 25.93 23.04
C ILE A 124 -35.82 25.73 23.99
N ALA A 125 -36.06 25.54 25.29
CA ALA A 125 -35.02 25.31 26.28
C ALA A 125 -34.30 23.99 26.00
N GLU A 126 -35.07 22.91 25.82
CA GLU A 126 -34.52 21.59 25.50
C GLU A 126 -33.79 21.59 24.14
N ALA A 127 -34.29 22.34 23.14
CA ALA A 127 -33.60 22.48 21.86
C ALA A 127 -32.21 23.10 22.00
N PHE A 128 -32.05 24.10 22.87
CA PHE A 128 -30.77 24.76 23.12
C PHE A 128 -29.82 23.91 23.98
N ASP A 129 -30.34 23.30 25.04
CA ASP A 129 -29.55 22.47 25.96
C ASP A 129 -28.99 21.24 25.24
N SER A 130 -29.84 20.53 24.49
CA SER A 130 -29.41 19.38 23.68
C SER A 130 -28.38 19.74 22.61
N TYR A 131 -28.56 20.87 21.91
CA TYR A 131 -27.57 21.37 20.96
C TYR A 131 -26.22 21.61 21.64
N THR A 132 -26.23 22.28 22.79
CA THR A 132 -25.01 22.61 23.54
C THR A 132 -24.28 21.36 24.04
N VAL A 133 -25.02 20.38 24.58
CA VAL A 133 -24.46 19.10 25.02
C VAL A 133 -23.88 18.34 23.84
N LEU A 134 -24.63 18.14 22.77
CA LEU A 134 -24.17 17.38 21.60
C LEU A 134 -22.98 18.05 20.91
N LEU A 135 -22.93 19.38 20.88
CA LEU A 135 -21.79 20.13 20.33
C LEU A 135 -20.55 19.93 21.18
N SER A 136 -20.70 19.91 22.51
CA SER A 136 -19.62 19.62 23.46
C SER A 136 -19.09 18.19 23.29
N VAL A 137 -19.97 17.19 23.14
CA VAL A 137 -19.57 15.80 22.88
C VAL A 137 -18.84 15.68 21.53
N TRP A 138 -19.34 16.35 20.49
CA TRP A 138 -18.70 16.37 19.18
C TRP A 138 -17.29 16.99 19.24
N PHE A 139 -17.15 18.11 19.94
CA PHE A 139 -15.87 18.79 20.10
C PHE A 139 -14.87 17.94 20.91
N PHE A 140 -15.32 17.34 22.02
CA PHE A 140 -14.51 16.41 22.80
C PHE A 140 -14.04 15.21 21.98
N SER A 141 -14.94 14.63 21.16
CA SER A 141 -14.59 13.59 20.18
C SER A 141 -13.47 14.08 19.26
N LYS A 142 -13.58 15.28 18.66
CA LYS A 142 -12.51 15.81 17.80
C LYS A 142 -11.17 15.95 18.53
N ILE A 143 -11.17 16.42 19.78
CA ILE A 143 -9.94 16.50 20.59
C ILE A 143 -9.33 15.12 20.82
N LEU A 144 -10.14 14.11 21.17
CA LEU A 144 -9.63 12.76 21.39
C LEU A 144 -8.96 12.19 20.13
N ASN A 145 -9.60 12.38 18.97
CA ASN A 145 -9.05 11.96 17.69
C ASN A 145 -7.78 12.72 17.29
N TRP A 146 -7.65 13.97 17.69
CA TRP A 146 -6.49 14.77 17.31
C TRP A 146 -5.29 14.56 18.24
N VAL A 147 -5.52 14.36 19.53
CA VAL A 147 -4.47 14.29 20.55
C VAL A 147 -4.14 12.85 20.95
N ILE A 148 -5.17 12.07 21.32
CA ILE A 148 -4.97 10.76 21.94
C ILE A 148 -4.78 9.67 20.87
N TRP A 149 -5.57 9.73 19.80
CA TRP A 149 -5.54 8.72 18.76
C TRP A 149 -4.17 8.55 18.06
N PRO A 150 -3.46 9.62 17.65
CA PRO A 150 -2.15 9.47 17.02
C PRO A 150 -1.11 8.86 17.95
N TYR A 151 -1.11 9.26 19.23
CA TYR A 151 -0.22 8.69 20.24
C TYR A 151 -0.49 7.20 20.44
N PHE A 152 -1.75 6.82 20.66
CA PHE A 152 -2.14 5.43 20.85
C PHE A 152 -1.77 4.57 19.63
N ARG A 153 -2.08 5.03 18.42
CA ARG A 153 -1.80 4.31 17.17
C ARG A 153 -0.31 4.13 16.91
N SER A 154 0.52 5.13 17.21
CA SER A 154 1.97 5.10 16.98
C SER A 154 2.72 4.00 17.78
N ASN A 155 2.10 3.53 18.88
CA ASN A 155 2.63 2.44 19.69
C ASN A 155 2.55 1.06 19.00
N PHE A 156 1.75 0.94 17.94
CA PHE A 156 1.60 -0.31 17.20
C PHE A 156 2.30 -0.24 15.84
N LYS A 157 3.02 -1.31 15.51
CA LYS A 157 3.64 -1.54 14.20
C LYS A 157 2.67 -2.35 13.36
N LEU A 158 1.97 -1.64 12.47
CA LEU A 158 0.78 -2.14 11.78
C LEU A 158 1.01 -2.44 10.29
N ALA A 159 2.25 -2.28 9.84
CA ALA A 159 2.61 -2.43 8.45
C ALA A 159 3.99 -3.07 8.32
N VAL A 160 4.20 -3.77 7.20
CA VAL A 160 5.51 -4.25 6.78
C VAL A 160 6.18 -3.15 5.98
N ILE A 161 7.46 -2.93 6.26
CA ILE A 161 8.24 -1.88 5.61
C ILE A 161 9.33 -2.53 4.76
N PHE A 162 9.29 -2.25 3.47
CA PHE A 162 10.31 -2.66 2.51
C PHE A 162 11.28 -1.51 2.33
N ASP A 163 12.56 -1.73 2.62
CA ASP A 163 13.61 -0.73 2.52
C ASP A 163 14.52 -1.05 1.34
N ARG A 164 14.22 -0.42 0.20
CA ARG A 164 14.97 -0.61 -1.06
C ARG A 164 16.45 -0.29 -0.91
N LYS A 165 16.82 0.73 -0.12
CA LYS A 165 18.21 1.18 0.00
C LYS A 165 19.10 0.17 0.70
N THR A 166 18.54 -0.55 1.67
CA THR A 166 19.27 -1.50 2.50
C THR A 166 19.04 -2.96 2.09
N GLY A 167 17.95 -3.26 1.36
CA GLY A 167 17.51 -4.63 1.07
C GLY A 167 16.74 -5.28 2.22
N VAL A 168 16.49 -4.55 3.31
CA VAL A 168 15.86 -5.06 4.53
C VAL A 168 14.33 -4.96 4.45
N VAL A 169 13.66 -6.00 4.91
CA VAL A 169 12.22 -6.05 5.18
C VAL A 169 12.02 -5.99 6.70
N LYS A 170 11.24 -5.01 7.16
CA LYS A 170 10.87 -4.84 8.56
C LYS A 170 9.47 -5.40 8.78
N ILE A 171 9.37 -6.50 9.52
CA ILE A 171 8.11 -7.19 9.78
C ILE A 171 7.72 -7.03 11.24
N PRO A 172 6.53 -6.49 11.56
CA PRO A 172 6.04 -6.47 12.92
C PRO A 172 6.02 -7.87 13.54
N LYS A 173 6.61 -8.02 14.72
CA LYS A 173 6.53 -9.26 15.48
C LYS A 173 5.10 -9.47 16.00
N SER A 174 4.83 -10.65 16.55
CA SER A 174 3.51 -11.01 17.11
C SER A 174 2.99 -10.04 18.19
N ASP A 175 3.88 -9.32 18.87
CA ASP A 175 3.53 -8.29 19.85
C ASP A 175 3.05 -6.97 19.23
N ALA A 176 3.22 -6.79 17.91
CA ALA A 176 3.00 -5.56 17.16
C ALA A 176 3.67 -4.31 17.77
N LYS A 177 4.73 -4.47 18.58
CA LYS A 177 5.48 -3.38 19.21
C LYS A 177 6.89 -3.26 18.65
N SER A 178 7.44 -4.36 18.17
CA SER A 178 8.80 -4.42 17.62
C SER A 178 8.81 -4.96 16.19
N PHE A 179 9.90 -4.66 15.46
CA PHE A 179 10.16 -5.20 14.13
C PHE A 179 11.19 -6.33 14.20
N ALA A 180 11.00 -7.36 13.38
CA ALA A 180 12.07 -8.20 12.87
C ALA A 180 12.67 -7.54 11.62
N TYR A 181 13.98 -7.68 11.41
CA TYR A 181 14.72 -7.10 10.30
C TYR A 181 15.41 -8.23 9.55
N LEU A 182 14.92 -8.52 8.35
CA LEU A 182 15.34 -9.68 7.55
C LEU A 182 15.63 -9.24 6.12
N SER A 183 16.51 -9.94 5.41
CA SER A 183 16.85 -9.56 4.03
C SER A 183 15.77 -10.02 3.06
N PHE A 184 15.42 -9.19 2.07
CA PHE A 184 14.37 -9.52 1.09
C PHE A 184 14.67 -10.78 0.26
N GLU A 185 15.94 -11.08 0.04
CA GLU A 185 16.35 -12.30 -0.66
C GLU A 185 16.00 -13.58 0.13
N GLU A 186 15.81 -13.49 1.44
CA GLU A 186 15.53 -14.63 2.31
C GLU A 186 14.04 -15.02 2.30
N PHE A 187 13.21 -14.28 1.57
CA PHE A 187 11.78 -14.52 1.48
C PHE A 187 11.38 -15.25 0.20
N ASN A 188 10.35 -16.08 0.31
CA ASN A 188 9.68 -16.71 -0.83
C ASN A 188 8.20 -16.35 -0.83
N ALA A 189 7.64 -16.08 -2.01
CA ALA A 189 6.22 -15.82 -2.18
C ALA A 189 5.50 -17.16 -2.39
N HIS A 190 4.82 -17.64 -1.36
CA HIS A 190 4.04 -18.87 -1.40
C HIS A 190 2.57 -18.57 -1.74
N TYR A 191 1.94 -19.40 -2.56
CA TYR A 191 0.53 -19.28 -2.92
C TYR A 191 -0.39 -19.37 -1.70
N LYS A 192 -1.35 -18.46 -1.63
CA LYS A 192 -2.35 -18.39 -0.57
C LYS A 192 -3.74 -18.28 -1.18
N ALA A 193 -4.66 -19.07 -0.63
CA ALA A 193 -6.09 -18.92 -0.88
C ALA A 193 -6.84 -18.69 0.43
N THR A 194 -7.81 -17.78 0.41
CA THR A 194 -8.72 -17.51 1.53
C THR A 194 -10.17 -17.49 1.04
N HIS A 195 -11.11 -17.72 1.94
CA HIS A 195 -12.52 -17.72 1.59
C HIS A 195 -13.02 -16.29 1.30
N ASN A 196 -13.68 -16.08 0.16
CA ASN A 196 -14.44 -14.85 -0.11
C ASN A 196 -15.88 -15.02 0.39
N PRO A 197 -16.27 -14.34 1.48
CA PRO A 197 -17.63 -14.47 2.02
C PRO A 197 -18.70 -13.83 1.12
N LYS A 198 -18.33 -13.00 0.14
CA LYS A 198 -19.28 -12.28 -0.73
C LYS A 198 -19.63 -13.06 -2.00
N SER A 199 -18.63 -13.65 -2.65
CA SER A 199 -18.83 -14.30 -3.96
C SER A 199 -18.77 -15.83 -3.91
N GLY A 200 -18.25 -16.42 -2.82
CA GLY A 200 -17.99 -17.86 -2.73
C GLY A 200 -16.75 -18.35 -3.48
N PHE A 201 -16.20 -17.56 -4.42
CA PHE A 201 -14.93 -17.85 -5.07
C PHE A 201 -13.75 -17.62 -4.11
N PRO A 202 -12.63 -18.36 -4.20
CA PRO A 202 -11.49 -18.09 -3.33
C PRO A 202 -10.85 -16.74 -3.66
N HIS A 203 -10.54 -15.96 -2.62
CA HIS A 203 -9.52 -14.94 -2.73
C HIS A 203 -8.16 -15.63 -2.88
N ARG A 204 -7.39 -15.19 -3.87
CA ARG A 204 -6.07 -15.66 -4.24
C ARG A 204 -5.04 -14.59 -3.91
N GLY A 205 -3.82 -15.03 -3.64
CA GLY A 205 -2.77 -14.19 -3.12
C GLY A 205 -1.47 -14.90 -2.85
N LEU A 206 -0.63 -14.25 -2.06
CA LEU A 206 0.65 -14.78 -1.61
C LEU A 206 0.88 -14.54 -0.12
N THR A 207 1.65 -15.44 0.49
CA THR A 207 2.39 -15.20 1.72
C THR A 207 3.86 -15.06 1.35
N LEU A 208 4.42 -13.87 1.55
CA LEU A 208 5.86 -13.66 1.53
C LEU A 208 6.43 -14.16 2.86
N LEU A 209 6.97 -15.37 2.86
CA LEU A 209 7.43 -16.09 4.06
C LEU A 209 8.95 -16.17 4.07
N HIS A 210 9.58 -15.86 5.21
CA HIS A 210 11.02 -16.06 5.39
C HIS A 210 11.35 -17.56 5.32
N TYR A 211 12.45 -17.94 4.64
CA TYR A 211 12.78 -19.34 4.35
C TYR A 211 12.93 -20.21 5.62
N LYS A 212 13.27 -19.61 6.77
CA LYS A 212 13.46 -20.32 8.05
C LYS A 212 12.62 -19.78 9.22
N GLU A 213 12.52 -18.46 9.33
CA GLU A 213 11.81 -17.79 10.44
C GLU A 213 10.32 -17.67 10.18
N GLU A 214 9.53 -17.50 11.24
CA GLU A 214 8.07 -17.39 11.16
C GLU A 214 7.55 -16.02 10.74
N GLN A 215 8.46 -15.14 10.32
CA GLN A 215 8.13 -13.80 9.85
C GLN A 215 7.58 -13.85 8.44
N ARG A 216 6.49 -13.11 8.22
CA ARG A 216 5.76 -13.12 6.97
C ARG A 216 4.99 -11.85 6.68
N TYR A 217 4.64 -11.68 5.42
CA TYR A 217 3.68 -10.71 4.93
C TYR A 217 2.61 -11.44 4.11
N ASP A 218 1.34 -11.19 4.42
CA ASP A 218 0.20 -11.93 3.89
C ASP A 218 -0.72 -11.02 3.07
N VAL A 219 -1.00 -11.41 1.82
CA VAL A 219 -1.94 -10.73 0.92
C VAL A 219 -2.80 -11.76 0.21
N ALA A 220 -4.12 -11.72 0.37
CA ALA A 220 -5.07 -12.55 -0.38
C ALA A 220 -6.46 -11.90 -0.41
N TYR A 221 -6.68 -11.03 -1.39
CA TYR A 221 -7.93 -10.28 -1.54
C TYR A 221 -8.47 -10.21 -2.97
N ASN A 222 -7.77 -10.77 -3.96
CA ASN A 222 -8.18 -10.75 -5.36
C ASN A 222 -8.80 -12.09 -5.75
N ASN A 223 -9.77 -12.10 -6.65
CA ASN A 223 -10.25 -13.38 -7.18
C ASN A 223 -9.26 -13.96 -8.21
N GLU A 224 -8.52 -13.12 -8.93
CA GLU A 224 -7.60 -13.52 -10.00
C GLU A 224 -6.18 -13.77 -9.47
N ILE A 225 -5.49 -14.76 -10.04
CA ILE A 225 -4.09 -15.05 -9.69
C ILE A 225 -3.15 -14.03 -10.33
N ALA A 226 -3.54 -13.44 -11.47
CA ALA A 226 -2.84 -12.36 -12.15
C ALA A 226 -2.45 -11.22 -11.20
N CYS A 227 -3.40 -10.76 -10.38
CA CYS A 227 -3.14 -9.70 -9.40
C CYS A 227 -2.07 -10.10 -8.36
N SER A 228 -1.93 -11.39 -8.06
CA SER A 228 -0.91 -11.91 -7.14
C SER A 228 0.48 -11.90 -7.79
N PHE A 229 0.57 -12.24 -9.08
CA PHE A 229 1.79 -12.09 -9.86
C PHE A 229 2.22 -10.62 -9.97
N GLN A 230 1.29 -9.72 -10.28
CA GLN A 230 1.57 -8.28 -10.34
C GLN A 230 2.03 -7.72 -8.99
N HIS A 231 1.41 -8.14 -7.88
CA HIS A 231 1.86 -7.73 -6.54
C HIS A 231 3.25 -8.28 -6.21
N TRP A 232 3.57 -9.51 -6.65
CA TRP A 232 4.89 -10.07 -6.47
C TRP A 232 5.95 -9.34 -7.30
N GLU A 233 5.66 -9.02 -8.56
CA GLU A 233 6.52 -8.19 -9.41
C GLU A 233 6.68 -6.77 -8.84
N LEU A 234 5.65 -6.22 -8.21
CA LEU A 234 5.74 -4.93 -7.52
C LEU A 234 6.80 -4.94 -6.42
N LEU A 235 6.77 -5.96 -5.57
CA LEU A 235 7.73 -6.12 -4.47
C LEU A 235 9.14 -6.36 -5.00
N GLN A 236 9.29 -7.20 -6.02
CA GLN A 236 10.58 -7.46 -6.66
C GLN A 236 11.17 -6.19 -7.29
N ASN A 237 10.39 -5.48 -8.10
CA ASN A 237 10.81 -4.25 -8.74
C ASN A 237 11.14 -3.17 -7.71
N PHE A 238 10.32 -3.03 -6.67
CA PHE A 238 10.59 -2.06 -5.60
C PHE A 238 11.89 -2.36 -4.86
N MET A 239 12.23 -3.63 -4.63
CA MET A 239 13.46 -3.98 -3.90
C MET A 239 14.70 -4.00 -4.77
N ASP A 240 14.58 -4.25 -6.08
CA ASP A 240 15.73 -4.35 -6.98
C ASP A 240 16.31 -2.98 -7.37
N VAL A 241 17.47 -2.65 -6.81
CA VAL A 241 18.15 -1.37 -7.06
C VAL A 241 18.83 -1.28 -8.42
N THR A 242 18.93 -2.38 -9.17
CA THR A 242 19.59 -2.42 -10.48
C THR A 242 18.73 -1.88 -11.61
N GLN A 243 17.41 -1.80 -11.39
CA GLN A 243 16.43 -1.29 -12.34
C GLN A 243 15.75 -0.04 -11.76
N PRO A 244 15.29 0.92 -12.60
CA PRO A 244 14.44 1.99 -12.11
C PRO A 244 13.15 1.40 -11.53
N LEU A 245 12.55 2.13 -10.58
CA LEU A 245 11.21 1.83 -10.10
C LEU A 245 10.25 1.79 -11.29
N ALA A 246 9.32 0.83 -11.25
CA ALA A 246 8.25 0.72 -12.22
C ALA A 246 7.52 2.05 -12.32
N ASP A 247 7.21 2.45 -13.55
CA ASP A 247 6.53 3.71 -13.75
C ASP A 247 5.02 3.53 -13.55
N ILE A 248 4.61 3.55 -12.28
CA ILE A 248 3.23 3.33 -11.82
C ILE A 248 2.79 4.42 -10.82
N PRO A 249 1.47 4.66 -10.66
CA PRO A 249 0.97 5.71 -9.76
C PRO A 249 1.46 5.61 -8.31
N GLN A 250 1.60 4.38 -7.80
CA GLN A 250 2.08 4.10 -6.43
C GLN A 250 3.53 4.55 -6.22
N PHE A 251 4.37 4.49 -7.25
CA PHE A 251 5.78 4.84 -7.13
C PHE A 251 6.13 6.29 -7.44
N GLU A 252 5.19 7.09 -7.98
CA GLU A 252 5.45 8.49 -8.36
C GLU A 252 6.14 9.31 -7.25
N TYR A 253 5.74 9.11 -5.99
CA TYR A 253 6.36 9.80 -4.85
C TYR A 253 7.84 9.42 -4.68
N TYR A 254 8.18 8.13 -4.81
CA TYR A 254 9.52 7.62 -4.53
C TYR A 254 10.54 7.94 -5.63
N ARG A 255 10.08 8.21 -6.87
CA ARG A 255 10.95 8.32 -8.05
C ARG A 255 12.03 9.40 -7.90
N GLU A 256 11.71 10.54 -7.28
CA GLU A 256 12.67 11.63 -7.11
C GLU A 256 13.72 11.37 -6.03
N PHE A 257 13.45 10.43 -5.12
CA PHE A 257 14.32 10.08 -3.99
C PHE A 257 15.17 8.84 -4.23
N ASP A 258 14.84 8.03 -5.25
CA ASP A 258 15.59 6.85 -5.64
C ASP A 258 16.66 7.18 -6.69
N LYS A 259 17.91 6.82 -6.41
CA LYS A 259 19.07 7.14 -7.26
C LYS A 259 18.94 6.60 -8.68
N THR A 260 18.75 5.28 -8.83
CA THR A 260 18.63 4.62 -10.14
C THR A 260 17.46 5.19 -10.94
N THR A 261 16.33 5.43 -10.27
CA THR A 261 15.14 6.00 -10.92
C THR A 261 15.35 7.44 -11.35
N ALA A 262 15.91 8.30 -10.50
CA ALA A 262 16.13 9.71 -10.83
C ALA A 262 17.14 9.88 -11.97
N GLU A 263 18.20 9.06 -12.02
CA GLU A 263 19.16 9.03 -13.12
C GLU A 263 18.49 8.59 -14.43
N PHE A 264 17.67 7.54 -14.38
CA PHE A 264 16.90 7.05 -15.53
C PHE A 264 15.88 8.09 -16.03
N ASP A 265 15.13 8.72 -15.13
CA ASP A 265 14.11 9.73 -15.45
C ASP A 265 14.76 10.95 -16.13
N LYS A 266 15.91 11.40 -15.61
CA LYS A 266 16.69 12.49 -16.20
C LYS A 266 17.21 12.12 -17.59
N ALA A 267 17.76 10.91 -17.75
CA ALA A 267 18.30 10.45 -19.03
C ALA A 267 17.22 10.32 -20.12
N ASN A 268 15.98 10.02 -19.75
CA ASN A 268 14.87 9.83 -20.68
C ASN A 268 13.94 11.05 -20.80
N GLY A 269 14.23 12.16 -20.10
CA GLY A 269 13.39 13.35 -20.11
C GLY A 269 11.97 13.12 -19.57
N ARG A 270 11.81 12.22 -18.58
CA ARG A 270 10.51 11.93 -17.98
C ARG A 270 9.97 13.18 -17.26
N PRO A 271 8.71 13.60 -17.51
CA PRO A 271 8.10 14.71 -16.77
C PRO A 271 8.00 14.43 -15.27
N LYS A 272 8.36 15.41 -14.43
CA LYS A 272 8.18 15.33 -12.97
C LYS A 272 6.68 15.24 -12.63
N TYR A 273 6.34 14.44 -11.62
CA TYR A 273 4.97 14.26 -11.12
C TYR A 273 3.99 13.73 -12.18
N PHE A 274 4.49 12.95 -13.15
CA PHE A 274 3.72 12.47 -14.30
C PHE A 274 2.36 11.87 -13.91
N TRP A 275 2.33 10.89 -12.99
CA TRP A 275 1.08 10.23 -12.58
C TRP A 275 0.10 11.14 -11.85
N TYR A 276 0.55 12.29 -11.33
CA TYR A 276 -0.31 13.30 -10.71
C TYR A 276 -0.89 14.28 -11.75
N ARG A 277 -0.36 14.27 -12.98
CA ARG A 277 -0.66 15.24 -14.05
C ARG A 277 -1.44 14.64 -15.21
N VAL A 278 -1.43 13.32 -15.37
CA VAL A 278 -2.20 12.62 -16.41
C VAL A 278 -3.70 12.71 -16.16
N ASP A 279 -4.45 12.70 -17.26
CA ASP A 279 -5.91 12.73 -17.21
C ASP A 279 -6.55 11.35 -16.98
N LYS A 280 -7.88 11.33 -16.90
CA LYS A 280 -8.63 10.07 -16.73
C LYS A 280 -8.63 9.20 -17.99
N SER A 281 -8.38 9.77 -19.18
CA SER A 281 -8.37 9.04 -20.46
C SER A 281 -7.18 8.11 -20.50
N PHE A 282 -5.98 8.64 -20.21
CA PHE A 282 -4.76 7.87 -20.18
C PHE A 282 -4.82 6.73 -19.15
N LEU A 283 -5.40 7.02 -17.97
CA LEU A 283 -5.62 5.98 -16.95
C LEU A 283 -6.52 4.84 -17.45
N LYS A 284 -7.55 5.14 -18.26
CA LYS A 284 -8.41 4.10 -18.85
C LYS A 284 -7.67 3.29 -19.91
N GLU A 285 -6.77 3.90 -20.66
CA GLU A 285 -5.94 3.21 -21.64
C GLU A 285 -5.00 2.20 -20.96
N MET A 286 -4.35 2.62 -19.87
CA MET A 286 -3.56 1.72 -19.02
C MET A 286 -4.38 0.54 -18.48
N SER A 287 -5.58 0.82 -17.95
CA SER A 287 -6.49 -0.24 -17.48
C SER A 287 -6.86 -1.22 -18.60
N LYS A 288 -7.13 -0.70 -19.80
CA LYS A 288 -7.53 -1.51 -20.95
C LYS A 288 -6.38 -2.42 -21.40
N ALA A 289 -5.15 -1.89 -21.48
CA ALA A 289 -3.97 -2.68 -21.81
C ALA A 289 -3.71 -3.79 -20.77
N ASP A 290 -3.96 -3.52 -19.48
CA ASP A 290 -3.83 -4.49 -18.39
C ASP A 290 -4.89 -5.60 -18.53
N ASP A 291 -6.15 -5.22 -18.79
CA ASP A 291 -7.24 -6.17 -19.01
C ASP A 291 -6.98 -7.08 -20.24
N GLU A 292 -6.37 -6.56 -21.29
CA GLU A 292 -5.97 -7.34 -22.48
C GLU A 292 -4.88 -8.36 -22.14
N LEU A 293 -3.85 -7.96 -21.39
CA LEU A 293 -2.79 -8.87 -20.93
C LEU A 293 -3.32 -9.93 -19.96
N ARG A 294 -4.22 -9.58 -19.04
CA ARG A 294 -4.85 -10.54 -18.13
C ARG A 294 -5.63 -11.62 -18.88
N LYS A 295 -6.35 -11.25 -19.94
CA LYS A 295 -7.02 -12.23 -20.81
C LYS A 295 -6.03 -13.16 -21.50
N GLU A 296 -4.90 -12.63 -21.98
CA GLU A 296 -3.83 -13.43 -22.57
C GLU A 296 -3.14 -14.35 -21.54
N PHE A 297 -3.04 -13.91 -20.28
CA PHE A 297 -2.44 -14.67 -19.20
C PHE A 297 -3.21 -15.96 -18.94
N ASN A 298 -4.54 -15.90 -18.98
CA ASN A 298 -5.46 -17.01 -18.66
C ASN A 298 -5.31 -17.50 -17.20
N ASP A 299 -5.96 -16.81 -16.26
CA ASP A 299 -5.86 -17.05 -14.83
C ASP A 299 -6.05 -18.50 -14.38
N GLU A 300 -7.01 -19.23 -14.95
CA GLU A 300 -7.28 -20.62 -14.56
C GLU A 300 -6.14 -21.55 -14.95
N GLU A 301 -5.63 -21.40 -16.17
CA GLU A 301 -4.50 -22.18 -16.67
C GLU A 301 -3.22 -21.89 -15.89
N GLN A 302 -2.92 -20.61 -15.63
CA GLN A 302 -1.70 -20.27 -14.89
C GLN A 302 -1.79 -20.62 -13.41
N LEU A 303 -2.99 -20.63 -12.85
CA LEU A 303 -3.20 -21.17 -11.51
C LEU A 303 -2.91 -22.68 -11.48
N ASP A 304 -3.44 -23.46 -12.42
CA ASP A 304 -3.10 -24.89 -12.51
C ASP A 304 -1.59 -25.09 -12.69
N ASN A 305 -0.96 -24.31 -13.56
CA ASN A 305 0.47 -24.40 -13.78
C ASN A 305 1.27 -24.11 -12.50
N LEU A 306 0.90 -23.07 -11.74
CA LEU A 306 1.54 -22.74 -10.47
C LEU A 306 1.40 -23.88 -9.46
N LEU A 307 0.19 -24.41 -9.29
CA LEU A 307 -0.10 -25.46 -8.32
C LEU A 307 0.57 -26.80 -8.67
N MET A 308 0.69 -27.10 -9.97
CA MET A 308 1.27 -28.34 -10.48
C MET A 308 2.78 -28.24 -10.73
N GLY A 309 3.40 -27.08 -10.46
CA GLY A 309 4.83 -26.83 -10.72
C GLY A 309 5.20 -26.84 -12.21
N LYS A 310 4.24 -26.58 -13.09
CA LYS A 310 4.46 -26.44 -14.54
C LYS A 310 5.01 -25.05 -14.87
N PRO A 311 5.66 -24.86 -16.03
CA PRO A 311 6.09 -23.54 -16.47
C PRO A 311 4.94 -22.54 -16.54
N ILE A 312 5.13 -21.35 -15.96
CA ILE A 312 4.18 -20.24 -16.07
C ILE A 312 4.44 -19.51 -17.39
N LYS A 313 3.35 -19.16 -18.09
CA LYS A 313 3.42 -18.35 -19.31
C LYS A 313 3.98 -16.96 -18.98
N LYS A 314 5.07 -16.58 -19.64
CA LYS A 314 5.61 -15.22 -19.58
C LYS A 314 5.01 -14.37 -20.70
N LEU A 315 4.56 -13.18 -20.35
CA LEU A 315 3.99 -12.21 -21.26
C LEU A 315 5.05 -11.19 -21.69
N THR A 316 4.79 -10.55 -22.83
CA THR A 316 5.56 -9.39 -23.28
C THR A 316 4.62 -8.19 -23.24
N PRO A 317 4.65 -7.37 -22.16
CA PRO A 317 3.72 -6.28 -22.02
C PRO A 317 4.02 -5.16 -23.04
N PRO A 318 2.99 -4.43 -23.50
CA PRO A 318 3.18 -3.25 -24.34
C PRO A 318 4.11 -2.22 -23.69
N GLU A 319 4.82 -1.45 -24.52
CA GLU A 319 5.77 -0.43 -24.04
C GLU A 319 5.15 0.65 -23.15
N ILE A 320 3.83 0.84 -23.22
CA ILE A 320 3.08 1.77 -22.35
C ILE A 320 3.31 1.51 -20.86
N PHE A 321 3.57 0.25 -20.46
CA PHE A 321 3.87 -0.09 -19.07
C PHE A 321 5.30 0.23 -18.64
N LYS A 322 6.23 0.32 -19.61
CA LYS A 322 7.64 0.65 -19.36
C LYS A 322 7.88 2.14 -19.40
N LEU A 323 7.26 2.82 -20.37
CA LEU A 323 7.48 4.24 -20.68
C LEU A 323 6.14 5.00 -20.83
N PRO A 324 5.25 4.98 -19.82
CA PRO A 324 3.88 5.50 -19.94
C PRO A 324 3.82 6.97 -20.36
N TRP A 325 4.79 7.79 -19.95
CA TRP A 325 4.83 9.22 -20.30
C TRP A 325 5.04 9.51 -21.79
N LYS A 326 5.47 8.52 -22.59
CA LYS A 326 5.56 8.65 -24.04
C LYS A 326 4.22 8.50 -24.76
N TYR A 327 3.21 7.99 -24.08
CA TYR A 327 1.89 7.67 -24.64
C TYR A 327 0.78 8.56 -24.07
N ALA A 328 1.09 9.43 -23.11
CA ALA A 328 0.12 10.35 -22.55
C ALA A 328 0.01 11.63 -23.39
N ASP A 329 -1.11 11.79 -24.09
CA ASP A 329 -1.38 12.98 -24.92
C ASP A 329 -1.52 14.27 -24.09
N ASN A 330 -2.14 14.16 -22.91
CA ASN A 330 -2.48 15.30 -22.07
C ASN A 330 -1.81 15.20 -20.69
N ILE A 331 -0.73 15.95 -20.51
CA ILE A 331 -0.05 16.10 -19.22
C ILE A 331 -0.25 17.54 -18.74
N LYS A 332 -0.99 17.72 -17.65
CA LYS A 332 -1.21 19.04 -17.05
C LYS A 332 0.12 19.73 -16.72
N PRO A 333 0.22 21.06 -16.73
CA PRO A 333 1.44 21.73 -16.29
C PRO A 333 1.71 21.49 -14.80
N GLU A 334 2.98 21.50 -14.39
CA GLU A 334 3.37 21.29 -13.00
C GLU A 334 2.75 22.31 -12.04
N SER A 335 2.54 23.56 -12.50
CA SER A 335 1.90 24.65 -11.76
C SER A 335 0.45 24.36 -11.34
N GLU A 336 -0.22 23.41 -11.97
CA GLU A 336 -1.58 23.00 -11.60
C GLU A 336 -1.62 22.00 -10.44
N ILE A 337 -0.48 21.39 -10.07
CA ILE A 337 -0.41 20.52 -8.90
C ILE A 337 -0.38 21.37 -7.64
N LYS A 338 -1.43 21.22 -6.83
CA LYS A 338 -1.48 21.76 -5.47
C LYS A 338 -1.37 20.61 -4.48
N PHE A 339 -0.16 20.39 -3.96
CA PHE A 339 0.02 19.49 -2.83
C PHE A 339 -0.65 20.08 -1.58
N GLY A 340 -1.46 19.28 -0.89
CA GLY A 340 -2.08 19.67 0.36
C GLY A 340 -1.03 19.94 1.43
N LYS A 341 -1.01 21.16 1.97
CA LYS A 341 -0.19 21.52 3.13
C LYS A 341 -0.74 20.83 4.39
N THR A 342 0.15 20.28 5.22
CA THR A 342 -0.22 19.78 6.56
C THR A 342 -0.75 20.92 7.43
N LEU A 343 -1.46 20.60 8.53
CA LEU A 343 -1.97 21.63 9.45
C LEU A 343 -0.82 22.50 10.00
N TRP A 344 0.33 21.90 10.29
CA TRP A 344 1.54 22.61 10.70
C TRP A 344 2.08 23.53 9.59
N GLN A 345 2.18 23.05 8.35
CA GLN A 345 2.61 23.88 7.21
C GLN A 345 1.62 25.02 6.91
N LYS A 346 0.33 24.82 7.13
CA LYS A 346 -0.69 25.87 7.05
C LYS A 346 -0.51 26.89 8.18
N LEU A 347 -0.22 26.43 9.40
CA LEU A 347 0.03 27.28 10.57
C LEU A 347 1.31 28.09 10.42
N THR A 348 2.42 27.50 9.97
CA THR A 348 3.68 28.24 9.76
C THR A 348 3.60 29.21 8.58
N SER A 349 2.95 28.81 7.48
CA SER A 349 2.65 29.73 6.36
C SER A 349 1.75 30.89 6.80
N PHE A 350 0.79 30.65 7.71
CA PHE A 350 -0.06 31.70 8.29
C PHE A 350 0.73 32.65 9.21
N LEU A 351 1.74 32.13 9.91
CA LEU A 351 2.61 32.89 10.80
C LEU A 351 3.78 33.60 10.08
N MET A 352 3.91 33.48 8.75
CA MET A 352 5.05 33.97 7.96
C MET A 352 6.43 33.57 8.55
N VAL A 353 6.49 32.41 9.19
CA VAL A 353 7.76 31.82 9.60
C VAL A 353 8.17 30.88 8.47
N ASP A 354 8.81 31.44 7.44
CA ASP A 354 9.52 30.65 6.44
C ASP A 354 10.77 30.08 7.14
N LEU A 355 10.84 28.74 7.21
CA LEU A 355 12.02 27.98 7.62
C LEU A 355 12.57 27.25 6.40
#